data_AF-A0A6B3CIT8-F1
#
_entry.id   AF-A0A6B3CIT8-F1
#
_cell.length_a   1.000
_cell.length_b   1.000
_cell.length_c   1.000
_cell.angle_alpha   90.00
_cell.angle_beta   90.00
_cell.angle_gamma   90.00
#
_symmetry.space_group_name_H-M   'P 1'
#
loop_
_entity.id
_entity.type
_entity.pdbx_description
1 polymer ?
#
loop_
_entity_poly.entity_id
_entity_poly.type
_entity_poly.pdbx_seq_one_letter_code
_entity_poly.pdbx_strand_id
1 'polypeptide(L)'
;MNDQIHSDGSGHEHGELGDAEYAEFMELAAQEGFDPEEVEGALGEAGHGPLPVLAVVGRPNVGKSTLVNRIIGRREAVVQDKPGVTRDRVSYEAEWAGRRFKVVDTGGWEQDVLGLDASVAAQAEYAIETADAVVFVVDSTVGATDTDEAVVKLLRRAGKPVVLCANKVDGQSGEADATALWSLGLGEPYPVSSLHGRGTGDMLDAVLEALPDAPAQKFGTALGGPRRIALIGRPNVGKSSLLNKVAGEDRVVVNELAGTTRDPVDELINLGGITWKFIDTAGIRRRVHLQEGADYYASLRTAAAVEKAEVAVVLIDSSESISVQDQRIITMAVEAGRAIVVAFNKWDTLDEERRYYLEREIETELAQIAWAPRVNVSAVTGRHMEKLVPAIETALEGWETRVPTGRLNAFLGEIVASNPHPIRGGKQPRILFGTQAGTKPPRFVLFASGFLEHGYRRFVERRLREEFGFEGTPIHISVRVREKRGRNK
;
A
#
# COMPACT_ATOMS: atom_id res chain seq x y z
N MET A 1 12.04 41.98 -21.65
CA MET A 1 11.01 40.98 -21.97
C MET A 1 11.72 39.77 -22.55
N ASN A 2 12.06 38.83 -21.69
CA ASN A 2 12.41 37.45 -22.02
C ASN A 2 12.35 36.70 -20.68
N ASP A 3 11.17 36.18 -20.35
CA ASP A 3 11.00 35.26 -19.24
C ASP A 3 11.42 33.88 -19.71
N GLN A 4 12.56 33.42 -19.17
CA GLN A 4 12.90 32.00 -19.16
C GLN A 4 12.09 31.34 -18.05
N ILE A 5 11.12 30.53 -18.47
CA ILE A 5 10.43 29.58 -17.60
C ILE A 5 11.45 28.47 -17.31
N HIS A 6 11.98 28.43 -16.10
CA HIS A 6 12.74 27.30 -15.59
C HIS A 6 11.79 26.09 -15.47
N SER A 7 12.11 25.05 -16.24
CA SER A 7 11.52 23.73 -16.13
C SER A 7 12.13 22.99 -14.94
N ASP A 8 11.51 23.08 -13.76
CA ASP A 8 11.79 22.17 -12.65
C ASP A 8 11.15 20.81 -12.96
N GLY A 9 11.90 20.00 -13.68
CA GLY A 9 11.55 18.66 -14.13
C GLY A 9 12.57 17.60 -13.73
N SER A 10 13.26 17.75 -12.58
CA SER A 10 14.08 16.67 -12.02
C SER A 10 13.20 15.79 -11.13
N GLY A 11 12.65 14.73 -11.73
CA GLY A 11 12.10 13.61 -10.96
C GLY A 11 13.16 13.07 -10.00
N HIS A 12 12.74 12.64 -8.82
CA HIS A 12 13.61 12.11 -7.77
C HIS A 12 14.30 10.80 -8.21
N GLU A 13 15.38 10.88 -9.00
CA GLU A 13 16.19 9.73 -9.45
C GLU A 13 16.86 9.00 -8.27
N HIS A 14 16.96 9.63 -7.09
CA HIS A 14 17.67 9.09 -5.92
C HIS A 14 16.81 9.04 -4.63
N GLY A 15 15.48 8.96 -4.77
CA GLY A 15 14.54 8.97 -3.62
C GLY A 15 14.42 10.35 -2.96
N GLU A 16 14.18 10.39 -1.65
CA GLU A 16 14.12 11.67 -0.89
C GLU A 16 15.50 12.18 -0.46
N LEU A 17 16.61 11.61 -0.98
CA LEU A 17 17.97 12.06 -0.68
C LEU A 17 18.24 13.43 -1.31
N GLY A 18 18.85 14.34 -0.53
CA GLY A 18 19.37 15.59 -1.09
C GLY A 18 20.70 15.36 -1.81
N ASP A 19 21.03 16.19 -2.79
CA ASP A 19 22.20 15.99 -3.68
C ASP A 19 23.52 15.75 -2.93
N ALA A 20 23.75 16.47 -1.83
CA ALA A 20 24.96 16.32 -1.02
C ALA A 20 25.00 14.98 -0.25
N GLU A 21 23.87 14.53 0.29
CA GLU A 21 23.77 13.22 0.97
C GLU A 21 23.88 12.08 -0.03
N TYR A 22 23.33 12.27 -1.24
CA TYR A 22 23.45 11.31 -2.32
C TYR A 22 24.91 11.14 -2.76
N ALA A 23 25.63 12.24 -2.98
CA ALA A 23 27.05 12.19 -3.34
C ALA A 23 27.90 11.46 -2.28
N GLU A 24 27.72 11.79 -1.00
CA GLU A 24 28.40 11.11 0.11
C GLU A 24 28.09 9.60 0.13
N PHE A 25 26.82 9.24 -0.13
CA PHE A 25 26.39 7.86 -0.15
C PHE A 25 26.99 7.06 -1.33
N MET A 26 27.07 7.66 -2.51
CA MET A 26 27.67 7.02 -3.69
C MET A 26 29.18 6.83 -3.53
N GLU A 27 29.86 7.73 -2.83
CA GLU A 27 31.28 7.54 -2.45
C GLU A 27 31.46 6.33 -1.52
N LEU A 28 30.59 6.16 -0.51
CA LEU A 28 30.61 4.99 0.37
C LEU A 28 30.36 3.68 -0.39
N ALA A 29 29.40 3.69 -1.32
CA ALA A 29 29.10 2.54 -2.16
C ALA A 29 30.30 2.13 -3.04
N ALA A 30 30.97 3.10 -3.66
CA ALA A 30 32.15 2.86 -4.47
C ALA A 30 33.32 2.29 -3.64
N GLN A 31 33.54 2.80 -2.42
CA GLN A 31 34.57 2.27 -1.50
C GLN A 31 34.31 0.82 -1.10
N GLU A 32 33.05 0.44 -0.91
CA GLU A 32 32.64 -0.92 -0.56
C GLU A 32 32.46 -1.85 -1.77
N GLY A 33 32.66 -1.32 -2.99
CA GLY A 33 32.67 -2.07 -4.24
C GLY A 33 31.30 -2.48 -4.75
N PHE A 34 30.25 -1.70 -4.45
CA PHE A 34 28.93 -1.84 -5.08
C PHE A 34 28.91 -1.17 -6.46
N ASP A 35 28.07 -1.69 -7.35
CA ASP A 35 27.82 -1.09 -8.66
C ASP A 35 26.90 0.14 -8.50
N PRO A 36 27.26 1.34 -9.01
CA PRO A 36 26.41 2.52 -8.97
C PRO A 36 24.98 2.28 -9.48
N GLU A 37 24.80 1.52 -10.56
CA GLU A 37 23.47 1.25 -11.12
C GLU A 37 22.61 0.38 -10.19
N GLU A 38 23.21 -0.59 -9.50
CA GLU A 38 22.52 -1.41 -8.49
C GLU A 38 22.09 -0.58 -7.27
N VAL A 39 22.92 0.41 -6.89
CA VAL A 39 22.64 1.29 -5.77
C VAL A 39 21.51 2.26 -6.10
N GLU A 40 21.57 2.89 -7.28
CA GLU A 40 20.49 3.75 -7.80
C GLU A 40 19.18 2.97 -7.91
N GLY A 41 19.21 1.76 -8.48
CA GLY A 41 18.07 0.86 -8.51
C GLY A 41 17.52 0.60 -7.11
N ALA A 42 18.37 0.25 -6.14
CA ALA A 42 17.93 0.00 -4.77
C ALA A 42 17.34 1.24 -4.06
N LEU A 43 17.85 2.43 -4.34
CA LEU A 43 17.34 3.70 -3.80
C LEU A 43 16.01 4.07 -4.42
N GLY A 44 15.88 3.99 -5.75
CA GLY A 44 14.61 4.12 -6.44
C GLY A 44 13.60 3.12 -5.89
N GLU A 45 14.03 1.86 -5.73
CA GLU A 45 13.18 0.80 -5.23
C GLU A 45 12.52 1.13 -3.87
N ALA A 46 13.31 1.74 -2.97
CA ALA A 46 12.90 2.12 -1.63
C ALA A 46 12.25 3.53 -1.56
N GLY A 47 12.56 4.42 -2.50
CA GLY A 47 12.05 5.79 -2.56
C GLY A 47 10.62 5.91 -3.15
N HIS A 48 10.16 4.95 -3.94
CA HIS A 48 8.85 5.03 -4.59
C HIS A 48 7.67 4.80 -3.63
N GLY A 49 6.61 5.61 -3.73
CA GLY A 49 5.33 5.45 -3.01
C GLY A 49 4.59 4.13 -3.30
N PRO A 50 3.32 3.97 -2.91
CA PRO A 50 2.56 2.76 -3.29
C PRO A 50 2.63 2.58 -4.81
N LEU A 51 3.05 1.39 -5.24
CA LEU A 51 3.18 1.05 -6.66
C LEU A 51 1.81 1.13 -7.35
N PRO A 52 1.73 1.65 -8.59
CA PRO A 52 0.51 1.62 -9.38
C PRO A 52 -0.06 0.20 -9.46
N VAL A 53 -1.38 0.07 -9.34
CA VAL A 53 -2.07 -1.21 -9.28
C VAL A 53 -2.74 -1.48 -10.63
N LEU A 54 -2.42 -2.63 -11.22
CA LEU A 54 -3.02 -3.17 -12.44
C LEU A 54 -3.95 -4.33 -12.09
N ALA A 55 -5.25 -4.18 -12.37
CA ALA A 55 -6.19 -5.30 -12.26
C ALA A 55 -6.24 -6.11 -13.55
N VAL A 56 -6.18 -7.44 -13.43
CA VAL A 56 -6.43 -8.36 -14.55
C VAL A 56 -7.83 -8.94 -14.42
N VAL A 57 -8.73 -8.51 -15.31
CA VAL A 57 -10.17 -8.79 -15.25
C VAL A 57 -10.60 -9.53 -16.51
N GLY A 58 -11.59 -10.42 -16.39
CA GLY A 58 -12.12 -11.19 -17.52
C GLY A 58 -12.93 -12.39 -17.02
N ARG A 59 -13.75 -12.99 -17.89
CA ARG A 59 -14.52 -14.19 -17.54
C ARG A 59 -13.60 -15.40 -17.22
N PRO A 60 -14.09 -16.48 -16.60
CA PRO A 60 -13.30 -17.68 -16.37
C PRO A 60 -12.71 -18.27 -17.67
N ASN A 61 -11.55 -18.92 -17.57
CA ASN A 61 -10.88 -19.65 -18.67
C ASN A 61 -10.39 -18.83 -19.88
N VAL A 62 -10.41 -17.49 -19.82
CA VAL A 62 -9.81 -16.61 -20.85
C VAL A 62 -8.28 -16.54 -20.79
N GLY A 63 -7.65 -17.17 -19.80
CA GLY A 63 -6.20 -17.21 -19.63
C GLY A 63 -5.59 -16.12 -18.73
N LYS A 64 -6.39 -15.52 -17.82
CA LYS A 64 -5.93 -14.51 -16.85
C LYS A 64 -4.70 -14.94 -16.05
N SER A 65 -4.76 -16.08 -15.37
CA SER A 65 -3.65 -16.54 -14.53
C SER A 65 -2.40 -16.93 -15.34
N THR A 66 -2.57 -17.34 -16.61
CA THR A 66 -1.45 -17.53 -17.54
C THR A 66 -0.81 -16.20 -17.92
N LEU A 67 -1.61 -15.15 -18.15
CA LEU A 67 -1.14 -13.80 -18.41
C LEU A 67 -0.41 -13.23 -17.19
N VAL A 68 -1.01 -13.32 -16.00
CA VAL A 68 -0.39 -12.86 -14.74
C VAL A 68 0.96 -13.54 -14.52
N ASN A 69 1.03 -14.85 -14.65
CA ASN A 69 2.30 -15.61 -14.57
C ASN A 69 3.37 -15.13 -15.55
N ARG A 70 2.96 -14.67 -16.73
CA ARG A 70 3.87 -14.12 -17.72
C ARG A 70 4.37 -12.73 -17.32
N ILE A 71 3.47 -11.88 -16.84
CA ILE A 71 3.80 -10.51 -16.40
C ILE A 71 4.80 -10.52 -15.24
N ILE A 72 4.66 -11.45 -14.29
CA ILE A 72 5.54 -11.53 -13.11
C ILE A 72 6.92 -12.15 -13.39
N GLY A 73 7.17 -12.69 -14.59
CA GLY A 73 8.47 -13.24 -15.00
C GLY A 73 8.97 -14.48 -14.24
N ARG A 74 8.21 -15.01 -13.25
CA ARG A 74 8.56 -16.22 -12.46
C ARG A 74 7.35 -17.16 -12.32
N ARG A 75 7.59 -18.47 -12.29
CA ARG A 75 6.59 -19.51 -11.98
C ARG A 75 6.26 -19.48 -10.48
N GLU A 76 5.48 -18.51 -10.00
CA GLU A 76 4.98 -18.50 -8.61
C GLU A 76 3.47 -18.73 -8.48
N ALA A 77 2.68 -18.66 -9.55
CA ALA A 77 1.25 -19.00 -9.43
C ALA A 77 0.98 -20.47 -9.78
N VAL A 78 1.57 -21.41 -9.03
CA VAL A 78 1.01 -22.76 -8.77
C VAL A 78 1.56 -23.32 -7.43
N VAL A 79 0.63 -23.46 -6.46
CA VAL A 79 0.64 -24.29 -5.23
C VAL A 79 1.57 -23.87 -4.08
N GLN A 80 1.02 -23.10 -3.13
CA GLN A 80 1.27 -23.34 -1.71
C GLN A 80 0.00 -23.93 -1.07
N ASP A 81 -0.07 -25.25 -1.02
CA ASP A 81 -1.02 -25.99 -0.16
C ASP A 81 -0.39 -26.10 1.24
N LYS A 82 -0.64 -25.10 2.09
CA LYS A 82 -0.56 -25.26 3.56
C LYS A 82 -1.95 -24.98 4.14
N PRO A 83 -2.66 -25.98 4.67
CA PRO A 83 -3.92 -25.76 5.36
C PRO A 83 -3.67 -24.90 6.61
N GLY A 84 -4.34 -23.75 6.73
CA GLY A 84 -4.31 -22.91 7.94
C GLY A 84 -3.92 -21.44 7.77
N VAL A 85 -3.73 -20.94 6.55
CA VAL A 85 -3.53 -19.51 6.27
C VAL A 85 -4.67 -19.04 5.39
N THR A 86 -5.44 -18.03 5.81
CA THR A 86 -6.54 -17.51 4.99
C THR A 86 -5.97 -16.97 3.68
N ARG A 87 -6.44 -17.54 2.56
CA ARG A 87 -6.13 -17.12 1.18
C ARG A 87 -6.73 -15.73 0.93
N ASP A 88 -6.04 -14.69 1.39
CA ASP A 88 -6.36 -13.31 1.08
C ASP A 88 -5.47 -12.83 -0.08
N ARG A 89 -6.13 -12.30 -1.14
CA ARG A 89 -5.63 -11.39 -2.19
C ARG A 89 -4.18 -11.62 -2.66
N VAL A 90 -4.00 -12.38 -3.73
CA VAL A 90 -2.66 -12.50 -4.35
C VAL A 90 -2.39 -11.31 -5.26
N SER A 91 -1.80 -10.25 -4.71
CA SER A 91 -1.15 -9.19 -5.47
C SER A 91 0.31 -9.56 -5.70
N TYR A 92 0.76 -9.47 -6.94
CA TYR A 92 2.14 -9.74 -7.32
C TYR A 92 2.85 -8.45 -7.73
N GLU A 93 4.13 -8.30 -7.41
CA GLU A 93 4.94 -7.24 -7.98
C GLU A 93 5.43 -7.65 -9.37
N ALA A 94 5.35 -6.72 -10.32
CA ALA A 94 5.82 -6.88 -11.68
C ALA A 94 6.69 -5.70 -12.08
N GLU A 95 7.59 -5.94 -13.02
CA GLU A 95 8.46 -4.92 -13.60
C GLU A 95 8.46 -5.09 -15.12
N TRP A 96 8.26 -3.98 -15.83
CA TRP A 96 8.37 -3.92 -17.28
C TRP A 96 9.06 -2.62 -17.68
N ALA A 97 10.02 -2.69 -18.60
CA ALA A 97 10.79 -1.53 -19.08
C ALA A 97 11.36 -0.62 -17.95
N GLY A 98 11.81 -1.23 -16.84
CA GLY A 98 12.33 -0.51 -15.67
C GLY A 98 11.26 0.13 -14.78
N ARG A 99 9.97 -0.03 -15.09
CA ARG A 99 8.85 0.50 -14.30
C ARG A 99 8.14 -0.62 -13.54
N ARG A 100 8.03 -0.45 -12.22
CA ARG A 100 7.39 -1.41 -11.31
C ARG A 100 5.92 -1.06 -11.06
N PHE A 101 5.09 -2.09 -10.94
CA PHE A 101 3.67 -2.00 -10.65
C PHE A 101 3.18 -3.27 -9.93
N LYS A 102 2.03 -3.21 -9.27
CA LYS A 102 1.36 -4.37 -8.68
C LYS A 102 0.34 -4.94 -9.64
N VAL A 103 0.24 -6.26 -9.73
CA VAL A 103 -0.75 -6.98 -10.54
C VAL A 103 -1.69 -7.73 -9.62
N VAL A 104 -2.99 -7.53 -9.78
CA VAL A 104 -4.05 -8.20 -9.00
C VAL A 104 -4.82 -9.17 -9.90
N ASP A 105 -4.79 -10.46 -9.58
CA ASP A 105 -5.58 -11.49 -10.27
C ASP A 105 -6.98 -11.60 -9.64
N THR A 106 -8.02 -11.40 -10.45
CA THR A 106 -9.42 -11.58 -10.04
C THR A 106 -9.87 -13.03 -10.03
N GLY A 107 -9.10 -13.96 -10.63
CA GLY A 107 -9.47 -15.35 -10.81
C GLY A 107 -9.24 -16.30 -9.64
N GLY A 108 -8.52 -15.89 -8.59
CA GLY A 108 -8.13 -16.76 -7.47
C GLY A 108 -9.16 -16.99 -6.36
N TRP A 109 -10.37 -16.44 -6.50
CA TRP A 109 -11.43 -16.51 -5.49
C TRP A 109 -12.32 -17.73 -5.75
N GLU A 110 -12.63 -18.51 -4.71
CA GLU A 110 -13.43 -19.74 -4.79
C GLU A 110 -14.71 -19.55 -5.62
N GLN A 111 -14.90 -20.47 -6.57
CA GLN A 111 -16.14 -20.64 -7.30
C GLN A 111 -17.16 -21.30 -6.37
N ASP A 112 -17.81 -20.54 -5.51
CA ASP A 112 -18.97 -21.09 -4.83
C ASP A 112 -20.10 -20.05 -4.63
N VAL A 113 -21.25 -20.47 -5.16
CA VAL A 113 -22.61 -20.00 -4.85
C VAL A 113 -22.99 -18.58 -5.30
N LEU A 114 -23.30 -18.46 -6.60
CA LEU A 114 -24.43 -17.76 -7.24
C LEU A 114 -24.13 -17.70 -8.76
N GLY A 115 -25.15 -17.55 -9.62
CA GLY A 115 -25.02 -17.67 -11.09
C GLY A 115 -23.75 -17.01 -11.65
N LEU A 116 -23.03 -17.74 -12.52
CA LEU A 116 -21.67 -17.43 -13.00
C LEU A 116 -21.47 -15.95 -13.38
N ASP A 117 -22.46 -15.33 -14.01
CA ASP A 117 -22.38 -13.95 -14.50
C ASP A 117 -22.39 -12.91 -13.38
N ALA A 118 -23.15 -13.13 -12.30
CA ALA A 118 -23.25 -12.19 -11.18
C ALA A 118 -21.99 -12.20 -10.30
N SER A 119 -21.39 -13.38 -10.11
CA SER A 119 -20.13 -13.54 -9.38
C SER A 119 -18.95 -12.88 -10.11
N VAL A 120 -18.87 -13.06 -11.43
CA VAL A 120 -17.83 -12.42 -12.27
C VAL A 120 -17.96 -10.90 -12.27
N ALA A 121 -19.19 -10.37 -12.34
CA ALA A 121 -19.43 -8.94 -12.29
C ALA A 121 -18.99 -8.31 -10.95
N ALA A 122 -19.31 -8.95 -9.82
CA ALA A 122 -18.91 -8.48 -8.50
C ALA A 122 -17.38 -8.51 -8.29
N GLN A 123 -16.71 -9.56 -8.78
CA GLN A 123 -15.25 -9.67 -8.74
C GLN A 123 -14.57 -8.59 -9.60
N ALA A 124 -15.11 -8.34 -10.80
CA ALA A 124 -14.64 -7.30 -11.70
C ALA A 124 -14.81 -5.91 -11.07
N GLU A 125 -15.98 -5.59 -10.52
CA GLU A 125 -16.27 -4.29 -9.92
C GLU A 125 -15.25 -3.90 -8.84
N TYR A 126 -14.91 -4.81 -7.93
CA TYR A 126 -13.93 -4.55 -6.87
C TYR A 126 -12.50 -4.33 -7.38
N ALA A 127 -12.04 -5.18 -8.31
CA ALA A 127 -10.72 -5.05 -8.88
C ALA A 127 -10.58 -3.75 -9.69
N ILE A 128 -11.65 -3.38 -10.39
CA ILE A 128 -11.72 -2.11 -11.10
C ILE A 128 -11.68 -0.95 -10.11
N GLU A 129 -12.41 -0.96 -8.99
CA GLU A 129 -12.44 0.13 -8.01
C GLU A 129 -11.08 0.41 -7.36
N THR A 130 -10.25 -0.62 -7.15
CA THR A 130 -8.97 -0.52 -6.42
C THR A 130 -7.74 -0.36 -7.32
N ALA A 131 -7.86 -0.62 -8.62
CA ALA A 131 -6.73 -0.52 -9.55
C ALA A 131 -6.59 0.88 -10.18
N ASP A 132 -5.39 1.28 -10.56
CA ASP A 132 -5.16 2.51 -11.31
C ASP A 132 -5.45 2.33 -12.81
N ALA A 133 -5.22 1.12 -13.33
CA ALA A 133 -5.59 0.71 -14.69
C ALA A 133 -6.06 -0.75 -14.72
N VAL A 134 -6.75 -1.13 -15.80
CA VAL A 134 -7.31 -2.48 -15.95
C VAL A 134 -6.87 -3.12 -17.25
N VAL A 135 -6.37 -4.36 -17.18
CA VAL A 135 -6.28 -5.24 -18.35
C VAL A 135 -7.54 -6.08 -18.41
N PHE A 136 -8.36 -5.85 -19.43
CA PHE A 136 -9.53 -6.67 -19.69
C PHE A 136 -9.19 -7.78 -20.67
N VAL A 137 -9.16 -9.02 -20.19
CA VAL A 137 -8.75 -10.22 -20.93
C VAL A 137 -9.97 -10.91 -21.52
N VAL A 138 -10.00 -11.02 -22.84
CA VAL A 138 -11.04 -11.73 -23.61
C VAL A 138 -10.37 -12.85 -24.41
N ASP A 139 -11.04 -13.99 -24.51
CA ASP A 139 -10.59 -15.09 -25.37
C ASP A 139 -11.01 -14.82 -26.82
N SER A 140 -10.03 -14.53 -27.67
CA SER A 140 -10.27 -14.18 -29.08
C SER A 140 -10.94 -15.32 -29.85
N THR A 141 -10.67 -16.59 -29.49
CA THR A 141 -11.23 -17.76 -30.19
C THR A 141 -12.74 -17.92 -29.98
N VAL A 142 -13.26 -17.34 -28.90
CA VAL A 142 -14.69 -17.36 -28.57
C VAL A 142 -15.36 -16.05 -28.99
N GLY A 143 -14.63 -14.94 -28.94
CA GLY A 143 -15.16 -13.59 -29.18
C GLY A 143 -15.88 -13.02 -27.95
N ALA A 144 -16.52 -11.86 -28.15
CA ALA A 144 -17.26 -11.15 -27.11
C ALA A 144 -18.54 -11.91 -26.71
N THR A 145 -18.74 -12.07 -25.39
CA THR A 145 -19.92 -12.73 -24.82
C THR A 145 -20.75 -11.78 -23.96
N ASP A 146 -21.99 -12.16 -23.60
CA ASP A 146 -22.84 -11.37 -22.70
C ASP A 146 -22.18 -11.09 -21.34
N THR A 147 -21.39 -12.05 -20.83
CA THR A 147 -20.60 -11.88 -19.61
C THR A 147 -19.51 -10.80 -19.79
N ASP A 148 -18.87 -10.76 -20.97
CA ASP A 148 -17.87 -9.74 -21.29
C ASP A 148 -18.53 -8.36 -21.41
N GLU A 149 -19.70 -8.26 -22.04
CA GLU A 149 -20.48 -7.02 -22.13
C GLU A 149 -20.90 -6.48 -20.76
N ALA A 150 -21.25 -7.36 -19.82
CA ALA A 150 -21.56 -6.96 -18.45
C ALA A 150 -20.35 -6.32 -17.75
N VAL A 151 -19.16 -6.89 -17.93
CA VAL A 151 -17.90 -6.32 -17.41
C VAL A 151 -17.56 -5.00 -18.10
N VAL A 152 -17.77 -4.88 -19.41
CA VAL A 152 -17.58 -3.62 -20.16
C VAL A 152 -18.45 -2.49 -19.61
N LYS A 153 -19.70 -2.78 -19.23
CA LYS A 153 -20.59 -1.79 -18.59
C LYS A 153 -20.03 -1.30 -17.24
N LEU A 154 -19.41 -2.17 -16.46
CA LEU A 154 -18.73 -1.81 -15.21
C LEU A 154 -17.49 -0.95 -15.47
N LEU A 155 -16.63 -1.36 -16.40
CA LEU A 155 -15.42 -0.64 -16.80
C LEU A 155 -15.74 0.79 -17.24
N ARG A 156 -16.76 0.96 -18.10
CA ARG A 156 -17.21 2.28 -18.58
C ARG A 156 -17.75 3.15 -17.46
N ARG A 157 -18.45 2.57 -16.47
CA ARG A 157 -18.96 3.30 -15.31
C ARG A 157 -17.83 3.78 -14.40
N ALA A 158 -16.81 2.96 -14.23
CA ALA A 158 -15.65 3.27 -13.40
C ALA A 158 -14.76 4.37 -14.00
N GLY A 159 -14.73 4.51 -15.33
CA GLY A 159 -13.99 5.58 -16.01
C GLY A 159 -12.48 5.48 -15.90
N LYS A 160 -11.95 4.28 -15.61
CA LYS A 160 -10.51 4.03 -15.51
C LYS A 160 -9.90 3.68 -16.87
N PRO A 161 -8.59 3.92 -17.08
CA PRO A 161 -7.88 3.44 -18.25
C PRO A 161 -7.99 1.91 -18.39
N VAL A 162 -8.34 1.43 -19.58
CA VAL A 162 -8.50 0.01 -19.88
C VAL A 162 -7.65 -0.37 -21.08
N VAL A 163 -6.88 -1.45 -20.93
CA VAL A 163 -6.18 -2.10 -22.04
C VAL A 163 -6.93 -3.40 -22.35
N LEU A 164 -7.40 -3.52 -23.60
CA LEU A 164 -8.12 -4.70 -24.07
C LEU A 164 -7.12 -5.77 -24.54
N CYS A 165 -7.02 -6.87 -23.80
CA CYS A 165 -6.16 -8.00 -24.11
C CYS A 165 -6.97 -9.08 -24.84
N ALA A 166 -6.73 -9.24 -26.13
CA ALA A 166 -7.29 -10.29 -26.97
C ALA A 166 -6.41 -11.54 -26.86
N ASN A 167 -6.68 -12.40 -25.89
CA ASN A 167 -5.83 -13.53 -25.54
C ASN A 167 -6.07 -14.75 -26.46
N LYS A 168 -5.15 -15.72 -26.40
CA LYS A 168 -5.11 -16.96 -27.20
C LYS A 168 -4.89 -16.76 -28.71
N VAL A 169 -4.24 -15.66 -29.09
CA VAL A 169 -3.81 -15.42 -30.47
C VAL A 169 -2.44 -16.06 -30.70
N ASP A 170 -2.43 -17.36 -30.97
CA ASP A 170 -1.20 -18.16 -31.08
C ASP A 170 -0.49 -17.99 -32.45
N GLY A 171 -1.15 -17.38 -33.43
CA GLY A 171 -0.59 -17.16 -34.77
C GLY A 171 -1.41 -16.18 -35.61
N GLN A 172 -0.94 -15.91 -36.83
CA GLN A 172 -1.48 -14.87 -37.72
C GLN A 172 -2.97 -15.08 -38.07
N SER A 173 -3.45 -16.33 -38.08
CA SER A 173 -4.86 -16.63 -38.33
C SER A 173 -5.81 -16.10 -37.25
N GLY A 174 -5.33 -15.89 -36.02
CA GLY A 174 -6.15 -15.38 -34.90
C GLY A 174 -6.20 -13.85 -34.79
N GLU A 175 -5.45 -13.11 -35.62
CA GLU A 175 -5.47 -11.64 -35.61
C GLU A 175 -6.81 -11.08 -36.09
N ALA A 176 -7.48 -11.78 -37.02
CA ALA A 176 -8.83 -11.43 -37.46
C ALA A 176 -9.86 -11.57 -36.32
N ASP A 177 -9.73 -12.60 -35.48
CA ASP A 177 -10.64 -12.83 -34.35
C ASP A 177 -10.43 -11.78 -33.25
N ALA A 178 -9.18 -11.41 -32.96
CA ALA A 178 -8.88 -10.26 -32.10
C ALA A 178 -9.49 -8.98 -32.64
N THR A 179 -9.51 -8.80 -33.97
CA THR A 179 -10.10 -7.63 -34.62
C THR A 179 -11.62 -7.52 -34.44
N ALA A 180 -12.33 -8.64 -34.23
CA ALA A 180 -13.76 -8.58 -33.95
C ALA A 180 -14.07 -7.89 -32.59
N LEU A 181 -13.11 -7.84 -31.66
CA LEU A 181 -13.29 -7.30 -30.32
C LEU A 181 -13.34 -5.76 -30.26
N TRP A 182 -13.03 -5.05 -31.35
CA TRP A 182 -13.30 -3.60 -31.45
C TRP A 182 -14.77 -3.27 -31.17
N SER A 183 -15.69 -4.21 -31.44
CA SER A 183 -17.11 -4.09 -31.14
C SER A 183 -17.42 -3.82 -29.65
N LEU A 184 -16.53 -4.21 -28.73
CA LEU A 184 -16.65 -3.93 -27.29
C LEU A 184 -16.48 -2.43 -26.96
N GLY A 185 -15.93 -1.63 -27.89
CA GLY A 185 -15.78 -0.19 -27.73
C GLY A 185 -14.90 0.21 -26.53
N LEU A 186 -13.81 -0.52 -26.32
CA LEU A 186 -12.80 -0.27 -25.26
C LEU A 186 -11.45 0.22 -25.82
N GLY A 187 -11.37 0.51 -27.12
CA GLY A 187 -10.11 0.87 -27.80
C GLY A 187 -9.57 -0.28 -28.65
N GLU A 188 -8.30 -0.16 -29.04
CA GLU A 188 -7.59 -1.17 -29.82
C GLU A 188 -7.38 -2.46 -28.99
N PRO A 189 -7.83 -3.64 -29.49
CA PRO A 189 -7.53 -4.93 -28.88
C PRO A 189 -6.09 -5.35 -29.20
N TYR A 190 -5.31 -5.62 -28.14
CA TYR A 190 -3.94 -6.12 -28.26
C TYR A 190 -3.96 -7.65 -28.39
N PRO A 191 -3.56 -8.22 -29.54
CA PRO A 191 -3.52 -9.67 -29.74
C PRO A 191 -2.37 -10.29 -28.95
N VAL A 192 -2.71 -11.16 -27.99
CA VAL A 192 -1.75 -11.77 -27.07
C VAL A 192 -1.89 -13.29 -27.08
N SER A 193 -0.75 -13.99 -27.06
CA SER A 193 -0.71 -15.38 -26.60
C SER A 193 -0.04 -15.41 -25.24
N SER A 194 -0.84 -15.51 -24.17
CA SER A 194 -0.29 -15.65 -22.82
C SER A 194 0.52 -16.93 -22.65
N LEU A 195 0.23 -17.98 -23.43
CA LEU A 195 0.95 -19.25 -23.36
C LEU A 195 2.31 -19.19 -24.07
N HIS A 196 2.39 -18.53 -25.23
CA HIS A 196 3.60 -18.51 -26.07
C HIS A 196 4.39 -17.19 -25.99
N GLY A 197 3.82 -16.13 -25.43
CA GLY A 197 4.47 -14.83 -25.24
C GLY A 197 4.40 -13.88 -26.40
N ARG A 198 3.57 -14.18 -27.41
CA ARG A 198 3.34 -13.30 -28.54
C ARG A 198 2.53 -12.09 -28.09
N GLY A 199 2.92 -10.89 -28.56
CA GLY A 199 2.19 -9.63 -28.37
C GLY A 199 2.13 -9.12 -26.92
N THR A 200 2.76 -9.81 -25.96
CA THR A 200 2.69 -9.42 -24.55
C THR A 200 3.52 -8.18 -24.25
N GLY A 201 4.59 -7.93 -25.02
CA GLY A 201 5.40 -6.72 -24.90
C GLY A 201 4.61 -5.47 -25.29
N ASP A 202 4.04 -5.45 -26.50
CA ASP A 202 3.24 -4.33 -27.00
C ASP A 202 2.04 -4.02 -26.08
N MET A 203 1.38 -5.06 -25.54
CA MET A 203 0.32 -4.89 -24.54
C MET A 203 0.86 -4.32 -23.23
N LEU A 204 2.03 -4.73 -22.76
CA LEU A 204 2.63 -4.21 -21.53
C LEU A 204 3.09 -2.76 -21.68
N ASP A 205 3.56 -2.36 -22.86
CA ASP A 205 3.87 -0.96 -23.17
C ASP A 205 2.61 -0.09 -23.07
N ALA A 206 1.50 -0.54 -23.67
CA ALA A 206 0.19 0.13 -23.55
C ALA A 206 -0.33 0.17 -22.10
N VAL A 207 -0.04 -0.87 -21.31
CA VAL A 207 -0.35 -0.89 -19.87
C VAL A 207 0.44 0.16 -19.11
N LEU A 208 1.74 0.34 -19.41
CA LEU A 208 2.53 1.39 -18.77
C LEU A 208 2.02 2.78 -19.15
N GLU A 209 1.64 3.01 -20.41
CA GLU A 209 1.03 4.28 -20.83
C GLU A 209 -0.31 4.55 -20.12
N ALA A 210 -1.10 3.50 -19.87
CA ALA A 210 -2.39 3.59 -19.17
C ALA A 210 -2.25 3.76 -17.65
N LEU A 211 -1.19 3.21 -17.05
CA LEU A 211 -0.90 3.36 -15.63
C LEU A 211 -0.43 4.80 -15.36
N PRO A 212 -0.88 5.47 -14.29
CA PRO A 212 -0.27 6.72 -13.86
C PRO A 212 1.20 6.45 -13.54
N ASP A 213 2.10 7.36 -13.92
CA ASP A 213 3.50 7.31 -13.46
C ASP A 213 3.50 7.03 -11.96
N ALA A 214 4.36 6.10 -11.51
CA ALA A 214 4.46 5.78 -10.09
C ALA A 214 4.62 7.11 -9.38
N PRO A 215 3.62 7.55 -8.57
CA PRO A 215 3.62 8.93 -8.15
C PRO A 215 4.92 9.14 -7.39
N ALA A 216 5.73 10.12 -7.83
CA ALA A 216 6.59 10.82 -6.88
C ALA A 216 5.70 11.11 -5.69
N GLN A 217 6.14 10.83 -4.46
CA GLN A 217 5.31 11.07 -3.28
C GLN A 217 4.90 12.55 -3.23
N LYS A 218 3.82 12.89 -3.91
CA LYS A 218 3.07 14.11 -3.71
C LYS A 218 2.03 13.70 -2.68
N PHE A 219 2.48 13.45 -1.46
CA PHE A 219 1.65 13.78 -0.31
C PHE A 219 1.43 15.29 -0.39
N GLY A 220 0.39 15.69 -1.12
CA GLY A 220 -0.02 17.06 -1.37
C GLY A 220 1.12 18.06 -1.49
N THR A 221 1.61 18.32 -2.71
CA THR A 221 2.34 19.56 -3.02
C THR A 221 1.43 20.80 -3.00
N ALA A 222 0.47 20.84 -2.08
CA ALA A 222 0.00 22.09 -1.53
C ALA A 222 0.68 22.19 -0.17
N LEU A 223 1.78 22.96 -0.10
CA LEU A 223 2.14 23.62 1.14
C LEU A 223 0.88 24.35 1.65
N GLY A 224 0.18 23.74 2.61
CA GLY A 224 -1.08 24.25 3.16
C GLY A 224 -2.30 23.38 2.85
N GLY A 225 -2.78 22.68 3.87
CA GLY A 225 -4.05 21.97 3.90
C GLY A 225 -4.21 21.15 5.20
N PRO A 226 -5.43 20.90 5.69
CA PRO A 226 -5.67 20.00 6.82
C PRO A 226 -5.07 18.60 6.60
N ARG A 227 -4.36 18.07 7.60
CA ARG A 227 -3.75 16.73 7.57
C ARG A 227 -4.84 15.65 7.46
N ARG A 228 -4.53 14.52 6.81
CA ARG A 228 -5.53 13.49 6.45
C ARG A 228 -5.58 12.33 7.43
N ILE A 229 -6.75 12.07 8.00
CA ILE A 229 -6.98 10.99 8.97
C ILE A 229 -7.96 9.96 8.39
N ALA A 230 -7.62 8.68 8.47
CA ALA A 230 -8.57 7.58 8.31
C ALA A 230 -9.01 7.05 9.69
N LEU A 231 -10.31 7.01 9.95
CA LEU A 231 -10.87 6.40 11.15
C LEU A 231 -11.30 4.96 10.87
N ILE A 232 -10.54 3.99 11.34
CA ILE A 232 -10.73 2.57 11.01
C ILE A 232 -11.00 1.72 12.25
N GLY A 233 -11.53 0.52 12.06
CA GLY A 233 -11.90 -0.40 13.14
C GLY A 233 -13.09 -1.28 12.78
N ARG A 234 -13.36 -2.31 13.57
CA ARG A 234 -14.48 -3.23 13.33
C ARG A 234 -15.86 -2.56 13.35
N PRO A 235 -16.92 -3.19 12.80
CA PRO A 235 -18.29 -2.74 13.05
C PRO A 235 -18.56 -2.52 14.55
N ASN A 236 -19.40 -1.53 14.89
CA ASN A 236 -19.88 -1.27 16.25
C ASN A 236 -18.86 -0.88 17.35
N VAL A 237 -17.57 -0.73 17.01
CA VAL A 237 -16.53 -0.22 17.94
C VAL A 237 -16.68 1.26 18.31
N GLY A 238 -17.66 1.97 17.72
CA GLY A 238 -17.97 3.37 18.04
C GLY A 238 -17.38 4.42 17.10
N LYS A 239 -16.96 4.06 15.87
CA LYS A 239 -16.49 5.01 14.84
C LYS A 239 -17.47 6.16 14.58
N SER A 240 -18.75 5.84 14.35
CA SER A 240 -19.78 6.85 14.05
C SER A 240 -20.06 7.73 15.26
N SER A 241 -20.05 7.15 16.46
CA SER A 241 -20.18 7.91 17.71
C SER A 241 -19.02 8.89 17.88
N LEU A 242 -17.79 8.46 17.58
CA LEU A 242 -16.60 9.31 17.66
C LEU A 242 -16.69 10.44 16.64
N LEU A 243 -16.98 10.13 15.36
CA LEU A 243 -17.13 11.18 14.35
C LEU A 243 -18.24 12.17 14.69
N ASN A 244 -19.38 11.72 15.19
CA ASN A 244 -20.48 12.61 15.56
C ASN A 244 -20.11 13.49 16.76
N LYS A 245 -19.37 12.94 17.73
CA LYS A 245 -18.92 13.68 18.90
C LYS A 245 -17.92 14.76 18.50
N VAL A 246 -16.90 14.41 17.72
CA VAL A 246 -15.87 15.36 17.26
C VAL A 246 -16.46 16.37 16.27
N ALA A 247 -17.31 15.94 15.33
CA ALA A 247 -17.95 16.84 14.38
C ALA A 247 -19.08 17.70 14.99
N GLY A 248 -19.50 17.43 16.22
CA GLY A 248 -20.52 18.19 16.94
C GLY A 248 -19.95 19.34 17.78
N GLU A 249 -18.65 19.32 18.09
CA GLU A 249 -18.04 20.30 18.98
C GLU A 249 -17.51 21.54 18.24
N ASP A 250 -17.02 21.44 16.99
CA ASP A 250 -16.70 22.61 16.15
C ASP A 250 -16.57 22.23 14.66
N ARG A 251 -17.62 22.47 13.85
CA ARG A 251 -17.51 22.35 12.38
C ARG A 251 -16.91 23.62 11.81
N VAL A 252 -15.86 23.50 11.01
CA VAL A 252 -15.43 24.58 10.14
C VAL A 252 -16.40 24.61 8.95
N VAL A 253 -17.23 25.66 8.87
CA VAL A 253 -18.05 25.91 7.68
C VAL A 253 -17.11 26.33 6.56
N VAL A 254 -16.88 25.42 5.61
CA VAL A 254 -16.08 25.73 4.43
C VAL A 254 -16.97 26.49 3.46
N ASN A 255 -16.52 27.67 3.03
CA ASN A 255 -17.21 28.44 2.00
C ASN A 255 -16.99 27.73 0.65
N GLU A 256 -18.05 27.22 0.03
CA GLU A 256 -18.02 26.55 -1.27
C GLU A 256 -17.63 27.57 -2.37
N LEU A 257 -16.34 27.72 -2.64
CA LEU A 257 -15.88 28.30 -3.89
C LEU A 257 -15.79 27.19 -4.94
N ALA A 258 -16.47 27.45 -6.04
CA ALA A 258 -16.88 26.49 -7.06
C ALA A 258 -15.73 25.71 -7.71
N GLY A 259 -15.96 24.40 -7.85
CA GLY A 259 -15.39 23.60 -8.95
C GLY A 259 -14.34 22.57 -8.56
N THR A 260 -14.74 21.42 -8.02
CA THR A 260 -14.05 20.15 -8.30
C THR A 260 -15.06 18.99 -8.25
N THR A 261 -15.22 18.33 -9.39
CA THR A 261 -16.06 17.17 -9.60
C THR A 261 -15.51 15.92 -8.89
N ARG A 262 -16.40 15.23 -8.16
CA ARG A 262 -16.39 13.77 -7.89
C ARG A 262 -15.14 13.19 -7.21
N ASP A 263 -14.94 13.54 -5.94
CA ASP A 263 -14.26 12.65 -4.98
C ASP A 263 -15.17 12.44 -3.77
N PRO A 264 -15.21 11.23 -3.16
CA PRO A 264 -16.18 10.88 -2.13
C PRO A 264 -15.93 11.67 -0.84
N VAL A 265 -16.83 12.62 -0.53
CA VAL A 265 -17.28 13.07 0.81
C VAL A 265 -16.21 13.01 1.93
N ASP A 266 -15.09 13.69 1.76
CA ASP A 266 -14.15 13.94 2.86
C ASP A 266 -14.69 15.06 3.76
N GLU A 267 -14.56 14.94 5.08
CA GLU A 267 -15.06 15.94 6.03
C GLU A 267 -13.91 16.70 6.71
N LEU A 268 -14.06 18.02 6.79
CA LEU A 268 -13.17 18.87 7.59
C LEU A 268 -13.73 19.02 9.01
N ILE A 269 -12.95 18.58 9.98
CA ILE A 269 -13.34 18.49 11.39
C ILE A 269 -12.30 19.22 12.24
N ASN A 270 -12.73 20.13 13.11
CA ASN A 270 -11.86 20.70 14.12
C ASN A 270 -11.78 19.75 15.32
N LEU A 271 -10.57 19.28 15.64
CA LEU A 271 -10.31 18.40 16.79
C LEU A 271 -9.13 18.99 17.56
N GLY A 272 -9.35 19.31 18.83
CA GLY A 272 -8.36 19.94 19.71
C GLY A 272 -7.77 21.25 19.16
N GLY A 273 -8.57 22.04 18.44
CA GLY A 273 -8.15 23.33 17.86
C GLY A 273 -7.44 23.23 16.51
N ILE A 274 -7.22 22.02 15.99
CA ILE A 274 -6.59 21.77 14.69
C ILE A 274 -7.64 21.26 13.71
N THR A 275 -7.64 21.79 12.49
CA THR A 275 -8.53 21.28 11.43
C THR A 275 -7.89 20.07 10.76
N TRP A 276 -8.63 18.96 10.72
CA TRP A 276 -8.24 17.70 10.11
C TRP A 276 -9.19 17.33 8.98
N LYS A 277 -8.67 16.65 7.96
CA LYS A 277 -9.45 16.07 6.87
C LYS A 277 -9.68 14.59 7.14
N PHE A 278 -10.89 14.23 7.55
CA PHE A 278 -11.29 12.84 7.74
C PHE A 278 -11.70 12.23 6.39
N ILE A 279 -11.03 11.15 6.01
CA ILE A 279 -11.22 10.47 4.74
C ILE A 279 -12.33 9.42 4.87
N ASP A 280 -13.18 9.33 3.84
CA ASP A 280 -14.25 8.33 3.67
C ASP A 280 -15.27 8.28 4.84
N THR A 281 -15.71 9.44 5.34
CA THR A 281 -16.71 9.53 6.43
C THR A 281 -18.12 9.11 6.00
N ALA A 282 -18.42 9.15 4.69
CA ALA A 282 -19.73 8.74 4.14
C ALA A 282 -20.04 7.25 4.35
N GLY A 283 -19.02 6.38 4.42
CA GLY A 283 -19.19 4.98 4.80
C GLY A 283 -19.55 4.79 6.28
N ILE A 284 -19.05 5.67 7.15
CA ILE A 284 -19.30 5.63 8.60
C ILE A 284 -20.70 6.15 8.94
N ARG A 285 -21.23 7.14 8.19
CA ARG A 285 -22.59 7.68 8.36
C ARG A 285 -23.70 6.81 7.78
N ARG A 286 -23.48 6.16 6.62
CA ARG A 286 -24.50 5.28 6.01
C ARG A 286 -24.79 4.00 6.82
N ARG A 287 -23.88 3.59 7.71
CA ARG A 287 -24.08 2.41 8.59
C ARG A 287 -25.14 2.57 9.69
N VAL A 288 -25.69 3.77 9.88
CA VAL A 288 -26.81 3.97 10.82
C VAL A 288 -28.12 3.34 10.30
N HIS A 289 -28.24 3.04 9.00
CA HIS A 289 -29.51 2.63 8.39
C HIS A 289 -29.57 1.24 7.73
N LEU A 290 -28.48 0.48 7.68
CA LEU A 290 -28.47 -0.86 7.07
C LEU A 290 -27.83 -1.87 8.02
N GLN A 291 -28.67 -2.59 8.77
CA GLN A 291 -28.30 -3.84 9.42
C GLN A 291 -28.46 -4.98 8.40
N GLU A 292 -27.47 -5.86 8.39
CA GLU A 292 -27.37 -7.13 7.63
C GLU A 292 -26.81 -7.07 6.19
N GLY A 293 -25.70 -7.80 5.98
CA GLY A 293 -25.25 -8.27 4.66
C GLY A 293 -24.05 -7.60 3.99
N ALA A 294 -23.14 -6.90 4.71
CA ALA A 294 -22.11 -6.08 4.05
C ALA A 294 -20.70 -6.09 4.69
N ASP A 295 -20.22 -7.22 5.22
CA ASP A 295 -18.87 -7.31 5.80
C ASP A 295 -17.74 -7.24 4.74
N TYR A 296 -18.00 -7.71 3.52
CA TYR A 296 -17.02 -7.68 2.43
C TYR A 296 -16.73 -6.24 1.98
N TYR A 297 -17.76 -5.49 1.55
CA TYR A 297 -17.64 -4.08 1.12
C TYR A 297 -17.13 -3.13 2.21
N ALA A 298 -17.35 -3.47 3.48
CA ALA A 298 -16.79 -2.75 4.61
C ALA A 298 -15.26 -2.80 4.64
N SER A 299 -14.66 -3.95 4.31
CA SER A 299 -13.20 -4.11 4.29
C SER A 299 -12.52 -3.39 3.11
N LEU A 300 -13.18 -3.39 1.93
CA LEU A 300 -12.68 -2.79 0.68
C LEU A 300 -12.54 -1.27 0.79
N ARG A 301 -13.56 -0.61 1.37
CA ARG A 301 -13.53 0.84 1.63
C ARG A 301 -12.48 1.24 2.66
N THR A 302 -12.27 0.39 3.66
CA THR A 302 -11.26 0.65 4.71
C THR A 302 -9.85 0.70 4.11
N ALA A 303 -9.53 -0.14 3.13
CA ALA A 303 -8.22 -0.12 2.45
C ALA A 303 -8.00 1.20 1.67
N ALA A 304 -8.95 1.60 0.82
CA ALA A 304 -8.86 2.83 0.04
C ALA A 304 -8.77 4.09 0.92
N ALA A 305 -9.48 4.12 2.06
CA ALA A 305 -9.40 5.22 3.02
C ALA A 305 -8.01 5.33 3.66
N VAL A 306 -7.40 4.19 4.03
CA VAL A 306 -6.06 4.13 4.61
C VAL A 306 -4.99 4.60 3.62
N GLU A 307 -5.10 4.23 2.34
CA GLU A 307 -4.14 4.65 1.31
C GLU A 307 -4.13 6.16 1.04
N LYS A 308 -5.26 6.84 1.27
CA LYS A 308 -5.38 8.30 1.09
C LYS A 308 -5.00 9.10 2.35
N ALA A 309 -5.04 8.45 3.52
CA ALA A 309 -4.73 9.09 4.80
C ALA A 309 -3.22 9.24 5.04
N GLU A 310 -2.84 10.10 5.97
CA GLU A 310 -1.47 10.15 6.51
C GLU A 310 -1.40 9.36 7.81
N VAL A 311 -2.47 9.43 8.60
CA VAL A 311 -2.63 8.73 9.88
C VAL A 311 -3.87 7.86 9.86
N ALA A 312 -3.72 6.60 10.27
CA ALA A 312 -4.81 5.70 10.59
C ALA A 312 -5.05 5.71 12.10
N VAL A 313 -6.22 6.20 12.52
CA VAL A 313 -6.70 6.07 13.90
C VAL A 313 -7.53 4.79 14.00
N VAL A 314 -6.97 3.76 14.62
CA VAL A 314 -7.58 2.44 14.77
C VAL A 314 -8.38 2.40 16.05
N LEU A 315 -9.70 2.26 15.94
CA LEU A 315 -10.59 2.11 17.08
C LEU A 315 -10.76 0.64 17.47
N ILE A 316 -10.47 0.35 18.73
CA ILE A 316 -10.68 -0.95 19.36
C ILE A 316 -11.68 -0.78 20.50
N ASP A 317 -12.67 -1.65 20.57
CA ASP A 317 -13.60 -1.70 21.69
C ASP A 317 -12.92 -2.32 22.92
N SER A 318 -12.76 -1.54 23.99
CA SER A 318 -12.10 -2.00 25.22
C SER A 318 -12.94 -2.96 26.06
N SER A 319 -14.26 -2.99 25.84
CA SER A 319 -15.18 -3.89 26.56
C SER A 319 -15.13 -5.33 26.04
N GLU A 320 -14.64 -5.53 24.82
CA GLU A 320 -14.47 -6.83 24.18
C GLU A 320 -12.99 -7.23 24.12
N SER A 321 -12.72 -8.53 23.92
CA SER A 321 -11.37 -9.00 23.60
C SER A 321 -10.92 -8.51 22.23
N ILE A 322 -9.62 -8.24 22.10
CA ILE A 322 -9.00 -7.89 20.80
C ILE A 322 -9.21 -9.05 19.83
N SER A 323 -9.91 -8.77 18.73
CA SER A 323 -10.28 -9.81 17.77
C SER A 323 -9.26 -9.94 16.64
N VAL A 324 -9.34 -11.06 15.90
CA VAL A 324 -8.57 -11.27 14.66
C VAL A 324 -8.85 -10.17 13.63
N GLN A 325 -10.07 -9.63 13.57
CA GLN A 325 -10.40 -8.57 12.61
C GLN A 325 -9.81 -7.21 13.04
N ASP A 326 -9.63 -6.95 14.33
CA ASP A 326 -8.85 -5.77 14.80
C ASP A 326 -7.40 -5.88 14.33
N GLN A 327 -6.78 -7.05 14.51
CA GLN A 327 -5.40 -7.30 14.07
C GLN A 327 -5.27 -7.14 12.55
N ARG A 328 -6.20 -7.65 11.76
CA ARG A 328 -6.21 -7.49 10.29
C ARG A 328 -6.26 -6.03 9.86
N ILE A 329 -7.10 -5.22 10.51
CA ILE A 329 -7.21 -3.77 10.22
C ILE A 329 -5.90 -3.05 10.54
N ILE A 330 -5.23 -3.43 11.64
CA ILE A 330 -3.92 -2.91 12.02
C ILE A 330 -2.86 -3.31 10.98
N THR A 331 -2.79 -4.58 10.61
CA THR A 331 -1.85 -5.08 9.60
C THR A 331 -2.00 -4.32 8.29
N MET A 332 -3.23 -4.10 7.82
CA MET A 332 -3.50 -3.32 6.62
C MET A 332 -2.97 -1.88 6.72
N ALA A 333 -3.10 -1.21 7.87
CA ALA A 333 -2.54 0.13 8.09
C ALA A 333 -1.00 0.14 8.10
N VAL A 334 -0.39 -0.88 8.70
CA VAL A 334 1.08 -1.08 8.71
C VAL A 334 1.60 -1.31 7.29
N GLU A 335 0.95 -2.19 6.51
CA GLU A 335 1.33 -2.50 5.13
C GLU A 335 1.16 -1.31 4.19
N ALA A 336 0.14 -0.47 4.44
CA ALA A 336 -0.05 0.77 3.72
C ALA A 336 0.99 1.85 4.09
N GLY A 337 1.87 1.60 5.07
CA GLY A 337 2.94 2.49 5.49
C GLY A 337 2.44 3.77 6.16
N ARG A 338 1.29 3.73 6.85
CA ARG A 338 0.69 4.91 7.47
C ARG A 338 1.13 5.06 8.91
N ALA A 339 1.12 6.29 9.40
CA ALA A 339 1.18 6.54 10.83
C ALA A 339 -0.03 5.89 11.51
N ILE A 340 0.15 5.33 12.71
CA ILE A 340 -0.90 4.59 13.43
C ILE A 340 -1.05 5.16 14.83
N VAL A 341 -2.29 5.42 15.21
CA VAL A 341 -2.72 5.67 16.59
C VAL A 341 -3.79 4.66 16.96
N VAL A 342 -3.62 3.99 18.10
CA VAL A 342 -4.62 3.03 18.61
C VAL A 342 -5.50 3.72 19.65
N ALA A 343 -6.79 3.85 19.34
CA ALA A 343 -7.78 4.43 20.22
C ALA A 343 -8.65 3.32 20.87
N PHE A 344 -8.45 3.11 22.16
CA PHE A 344 -9.24 2.18 22.99
C PHE A 344 -10.53 2.88 23.43
N ASN A 345 -11.62 2.57 22.72
CA ASN A 345 -12.92 3.20 22.89
C ASN A 345 -13.82 2.44 23.87
N LYS A 346 -14.88 3.11 24.35
CA LYS A 346 -15.78 2.64 25.42
C LYS A 346 -15.06 2.48 26.76
N TRP A 347 -14.06 3.32 27.02
CA TRP A 347 -13.30 3.26 28.27
C TRP A 347 -14.16 3.56 29.52
N ASP A 348 -15.33 4.16 29.34
CA ASP A 348 -16.34 4.39 30.38
C ASP A 348 -17.01 3.11 30.89
N THR A 349 -16.98 2.01 30.13
CA THR A 349 -17.63 0.75 30.49
C THR A 349 -16.67 -0.27 31.10
N LEU A 350 -15.40 0.08 31.30
CA LEU A 350 -14.37 -0.82 31.82
C LEU A 350 -14.42 -0.96 33.35
N ASP A 351 -14.39 -2.20 33.81
CA ASP A 351 -14.11 -2.56 35.20
C ASP A 351 -12.62 -2.94 35.42
N GLU A 352 -12.24 -3.20 36.67
CA GLU A 352 -10.85 -3.54 37.03
C GLU A 352 -10.41 -4.89 36.44
N GLU A 353 -11.32 -5.86 36.38
CA GLU A 353 -11.04 -7.19 35.86
C GLU A 353 -10.77 -7.15 34.35
N ARG A 354 -11.66 -6.54 33.57
CA ARG A 354 -11.48 -6.40 32.13
C ARG A 354 -10.24 -5.58 31.80
N ARG A 355 -9.93 -4.54 32.60
CA ARG A 355 -8.70 -3.76 32.41
C ARG A 355 -7.45 -4.62 32.57
N TYR A 356 -7.40 -5.50 33.56
CA TYR A 356 -6.28 -6.41 33.75
C TYR A 356 -6.08 -7.34 32.55
N TYR A 357 -7.16 -7.92 32.02
CA TYR A 357 -7.08 -8.79 30.84
C TYR A 357 -6.72 -8.02 29.56
N LEU A 358 -7.27 -6.82 29.38
CA LEU A 358 -7.00 -5.98 28.22
C LEU A 358 -5.50 -5.65 28.11
N GLU A 359 -4.83 -5.27 29.20
CA GLU A 359 -3.38 -4.99 29.17
C GLU A 359 -2.56 -6.19 28.68
N ARG A 360 -2.91 -7.41 29.11
CA ARG A 360 -2.26 -8.65 28.67
C ARG A 360 -2.53 -8.98 27.21
N GLU A 361 -3.77 -8.75 26.75
CA GLU A 361 -4.13 -8.89 25.34
C GLU A 361 -3.34 -7.89 24.49
N ILE A 362 -3.19 -6.65 24.94
CA ILE A 362 -2.40 -5.62 24.23
C ILE A 362 -0.92 -6.02 24.12
N GLU A 363 -0.32 -6.51 25.20
CA GLU A 363 1.08 -6.98 25.19
C GLU A 363 1.30 -8.16 24.24
N THR A 364 0.31 -9.03 24.07
CA THR A 364 0.42 -10.25 23.28
C THR A 364 0.02 -10.02 21.82
N GLU A 365 -1.20 -9.53 21.60
CA GLU A 365 -1.84 -9.41 20.28
C GLU A 365 -1.37 -8.18 19.49
N LEU A 366 -0.96 -7.11 20.19
CA LEU A 366 -0.51 -5.85 19.58
C LEU A 366 1.01 -5.62 19.69
N ALA A 367 1.78 -6.66 20.04
CA ALA A 367 3.24 -6.58 20.18
C ALA A 367 3.94 -5.98 18.94
N GLN A 368 3.44 -6.32 17.75
CA GLN A 368 3.94 -5.85 16.44
C GLN A 368 3.80 -4.33 16.22
N ILE A 369 2.89 -3.68 16.93
CA ILE A 369 2.66 -2.23 16.89
C ILE A 369 2.86 -1.59 18.27
N ALA A 370 3.72 -2.16 19.12
CA ALA A 370 4.02 -1.58 20.43
C ALA A 370 4.56 -0.13 20.35
N TRP A 371 5.09 0.27 19.18
CA TRP A 371 5.53 1.62 18.87
C TRP A 371 4.40 2.62 18.58
N ALA A 372 3.15 2.17 18.42
CA ALA A 372 2.02 3.06 18.12
C ALA A 372 1.45 3.71 19.39
N PRO A 373 1.25 5.04 19.43
CA PRO A 373 0.59 5.73 20.53
C PRO A 373 -0.78 5.12 20.84
N ARG A 374 -1.08 4.99 22.14
CA ARG A 374 -2.33 4.45 22.65
C ARG A 374 -3.11 5.54 23.37
N VAL A 375 -4.38 5.69 23.02
CA VAL A 375 -5.27 6.69 23.64
C VAL A 375 -6.54 6.00 24.13
N ASN A 376 -6.83 6.20 25.41
CA ASN A 376 -8.02 5.63 26.05
C ASN A 376 -9.14 6.65 26.05
N VAL A 377 -10.24 6.31 25.40
CA VAL A 377 -11.29 7.26 25.05
C VAL A 377 -12.71 6.71 25.25
N SER A 378 -13.68 7.62 25.32
CA SER A 378 -15.10 7.26 25.25
C SER A 378 -15.83 8.20 24.32
N ALA A 379 -16.17 7.70 23.14
CA ALA A 379 -16.89 8.45 22.12
C ALA A 379 -18.29 8.92 22.58
N VAL A 380 -18.94 8.16 23.46
CA VAL A 380 -20.28 8.48 23.97
C VAL A 380 -20.21 9.64 24.97
N THR A 381 -19.28 9.59 25.90
CA THR A 381 -19.14 10.62 26.94
C THR A 381 -18.32 11.83 26.48
N GLY A 382 -17.50 11.67 25.43
CA GLY A 382 -16.50 12.65 25.01
C GLY A 382 -15.19 12.59 25.80
N ARG A 383 -15.04 11.65 26.73
CA ARG A 383 -13.84 11.55 27.57
C ARG A 383 -12.58 11.37 26.72
N HIS A 384 -11.60 12.21 26.98
CA HIS A 384 -10.24 12.15 26.41
C HIS A 384 -10.16 12.24 24.87
N MET A 385 -11.19 12.75 24.20
CA MET A 385 -11.14 12.98 22.74
C MET A 385 -9.98 13.91 22.35
N GLU A 386 -9.71 14.92 23.18
CA GLU A 386 -8.63 15.89 23.00
C GLU A 386 -7.24 15.25 23.00
N LYS A 387 -7.07 14.10 23.66
CA LYS A 387 -5.79 13.36 23.72
C LYS A 387 -5.45 12.64 22.42
N LEU A 388 -6.41 12.53 21.48
CA LEU A 388 -6.12 12.02 20.14
C LEU A 388 -5.18 12.94 19.38
N VAL A 389 -5.29 14.26 19.55
CA VAL A 389 -4.46 15.24 18.84
C VAL A 389 -2.97 15.05 19.10
N PRO A 390 -2.47 15.09 20.35
CA PRO A 390 -1.04 14.91 20.58
C PRO A 390 -0.55 13.53 20.11
N ALA A 391 -1.36 12.47 20.25
CA ALA A 391 -0.99 11.15 19.75
C ALA A 391 -0.86 11.11 18.21
N ILE A 392 -1.75 11.78 17.50
CA ILE A 392 -1.73 11.92 16.04
C ILE A 392 -0.51 12.74 15.60
N GLU A 393 -0.23 13.86 16.27
CA GLU A 393 0.95 14.69 15.99
C GLU A 393 2.25 13.92 16.21
N THR A 394 2.40 13.23 17.36
CA THR A 394 3.58 12.38 17.62
C THR A 394 3.75 11.31 16.54
N ALA A 395 2.67 10.65 16.13
CA ALA A 395 2.73 9.65 15.07
C ALA A 395 3.13 10.23 13.71
N LEU A 396 2.66 11.44 13.39
CA LEU A 396 3.06 12.17 12.18
C LEU A 396 4.51 12.62 12.22
N GLU A 397 4.99 13.14 13.34
CA GLU A 397 6.39 13.53 13.52
C GLU A 397 7.31 12.32 13.32
N GLY A 398 6.98 11.17 13.91
CA GLY A 398 7.69 9.91 13.68
C GLY A 398 7.67 9.51 12.19
N TRP A 399 6.50 9.61 11.56
CA TRP A 399 6.28 9.30 10.15
C TRP A 399 6.92 10.28 9.16
N GLU A 400 7.42 11.43 9.61
CA GLU A 400 8.12 12.41 8.76
C GLU A 400 9.61 12.52 9.14
N THR A 401 10.06 11.72 10.11
CA THR A 401 11.42 11.79 10.64
C THR A 401 12.45 11.43 9.58
N ARG A 402 13.41 12.33 9.36
CA ARG A 402 14.60 12.13 8.52
C ARG A 402 15.86 11.99 9.37
N VAL A 403 16.60 10.92 9.12
CA VAL A 403 17.92 10.64 9.68
C VAL A 403 18.97 10.89 8.61
N PRO A 404 19.92 11.82 8.81
CA PRO A 404 21.01 12.05 7.87
C PRO A 404 21.90 10.82 7.66
N THR A 405 22.35 10.62 6.42
CA THR A 405 23.16 9.44 6.02
C THR A 405 24.40 9.25 6.90
N GLY A 406 25.16 10.32 7.17
CA GLY A 406 26.34 10.25 8.02
C GLY A 406 26.02 9.81 9.46
N ARG A 407 24.93 10.34 10.06
CA ARG A 407 24.50 9.97 11.41
C ARG A 407 24.03 8.51 11.47
N LEU A 408 23.30 8.06 10.45
CA LEU A 408 22.87 6.66 10.34
C LEU A 408 24.07 5.71 10.25
N ASN A 409 25.07 6.03 9.41
CA ASN A 409 26.24 5.16 9.24
C ASN A 409 27.14 5.09 10.47
N ALA A 410 27.30 6.20 11.20
CA ALA A 410 27.98 6.20 12.50
C ALA A 410 27.29 5.23 13.48
N PHE A 411 25.96 5.35 13.60
CA PHE A 411 25.13 4.48 14.44
C PHE A 411 25.20 3.00 14.02
N LEU A 412 25.12 2.70 12.71
CA LEU A 412 25.22 1.33 12.20
C LEU A 412 26.59 0.72 12.54
N GLY A 413 27.67 1.50 12.45
CA GLY A 413 29.01 1.09 12.86
C GLY A 413 29.09 0.68 14.33
N GLU A 414 28.52 1.49 15.23
CA GLU A 414 28.47 1.20 16.67
C GLU A 414 27.68 -0.07 17.00
N ILE A 415 26.56 -0.31 16.31
CA ILE A 415 25.74 -1.50 16.50
C ILE A 415 26.46 -2.75 16.03
N VAL A 416 27.07 -2.72 14.84
CA VAL A 416 27.80 -3.86 14.32
C VAL A 416 28.99 -4.21 15.22
N ALA A 417 29.65 -3.21 15.80
CA ALA A 417 30.76 -3.41 16.73
C ALA A 417 30.31 -3.98 18.09
N SER A 418 29.23 -3.47 18.67
CA SER A 418 28.74 -3.89 19.99
C SER A 418 27.96 -5.21 19.96
N ASN A 419 27.21 -5.46 18.89
CA ASN A 419 26.35 -6.63 18.72
C ASN A 419 26.50 -7.18 17.29
N PRO A 420 27.59 -7.89 17.00
CA PRO A 420 27.84 -8.40 15.66
C PRO A 420 26.88 -9.55 15.29
N HIS A 421 26.55 -9.68 14.00
CA HIS A 421 25.62 -10.72 13.52
C HIS A 421 26.15 -12.14 13.83
N PRO A 422 25.31 -13.11 14.21
CA PRO A 422 25.75 -14.49 14.42
C PRO A 422 26.48 -15.09 13.21
N ILE A 423 27.54 -15.88 13.44
CA ILE A 423 28.29 -16.54 12.37
C ILE A 423 27.55 -17.82 11.95
N ARG A 424 27.17 -17.91 10.67
CA ARG A 424 26.72 -19.17 10.04
C ARG A 424 27.42 -19.35 8.70
N GLY A 425 28.03 -20.52 8.48
CA GLY A 425 28.72 -20.82 7.20
C GLY A 425 30.11 -20.19 7.03
N GLY A 426 30.80 -19.85 8.13
CA GLY A 426 32.23 -19.52 8.15
C GLY A 426 32.62 -18.06 7.91
N LYS A 427 31.73 -17.21 7.39
CA LYS A 427 31.93 -15.75 7.35
C LYS A 427 30.79 -15.03 8.06
N GLN A 428 31.14 -14.03 8.85
CA GLN A 428 30.17 -13.19 9.55
C GLN A 428 29.60 -12.13 8.60
N PRO A 429 28.28 -12.14 8.33
CA PRO A 429 27.65 -11.01 7.65
C PRO A 429 27.78 -9.75 8.50
N ARG A 430 28.07 -8.63 7.86
CA ARG A 430 28.06 -7.30 8.48
C ARG A 430 27.37 -6.30 7.59
N ILE A 431 26.67 -5.37 8.23
CA ILE A 431 26.20 -4.13 7.59
C ILE A 431 27.46 -3.31 7.29
N LEU A 432 27.57 -2.85 6.04
CA LEU A 432 28.69 -2.04 5.56
C LEU A 432 28.33 -0.56 5.69
N PHE A 433 27.18 -0.19 5.14
CA PHE A 433 26.60 1.14 5.22
C PHE A 433 25.10 1.07 4.95
N GLY A 434 24.40 2.19 5.10
CA GLY A 434 22.99 2.30 4.76
C GLY A 434 22.54 3.75 4.66
N THR A 435 21.32 3.94 4.16
CA THR A 435 20.69 5.25 4.07
C THR A 435 19.18 5.16 4.30
N GLN A 436 18.56 6.29 4.63
CA GLN A 436 17.11 6.42 4.65
C GLN A 436 16.63 6.95 3.28
N ALA A 437 16.09 6.06 2.45
CA ALA A 437 15.63 6.38 1.10
C ALA A 437 14.28 7.12 1.07
N GLY A 438 13.50 7.06 2.15
CA GLY A 438 12.22 7.77 2.28
C GLY A 438 11.77 7.94 3.73
N THR A 439 10.93 8.95 3.97
CA THR A 439 10.45 9.31 5.31
C THR A 439 9.02 8.88 5.59
N LYS A 440 8.16 8.75 4.58
CA LYS A 440 6.70 8.54 4.73
C LYS A 440 6.21 7.21 4.13
N PRO A 441 6.38 6.05 4.81
CA PRO A 441 7.01 5.86 6.12
C PRO A 441 8.56 5.79 6.04
N PRO A 442 9.28 5.76 7.19
CA PRO A 442 10.72 5.64 7.21
C PRO A 442 11.19 4.34 6.56
N ARG A 443 11.97 4.48 5.49
CA ARG A 443 12.50 3.38 4.68
C ARG A 443 14.01 3.41 4.66
N PHE A 444 14.62 2.38 5.21
CA PHE A 444 16.06 2.21 5.29
C PHE A 444 16.52 1.15 4.30
N VAL A 445 17.57 1.46 3.55
CA VAL A 445 18.27 0.51 2.69
C VAL A 445 19.63 0.22 3.31
N LEU A 446 19.85 -1.03 3.72
CA LEU A 446 21.10 -1.47 4.32
C LEU A 446 21.91 -2.29 3.31
N PHE A 447 23.15 -1.90 3.10
CA PHE A 447 24.10 -2.61 2.25
C PHE A 447 24.96 -3.50 3.13
N ALA A 448 24.92 -4.80 2.87
CA ALA A 448 25.54 -5.82 3.70
C ALA A 448 26.49 -6.72 2.90
N SER A 449 27.52 -7.21 3.57
CA SER A 449 28.48 -8.17 3.00
C SER A 449 27.92 -9.60 2.84
N GLY A 450 26.75 -9.88 3.42
CA GLY A 450 26.09 -11.18 3.41
C GLY A 450 24.65 -11.05 3.88
N PHE A 451 23.90 -12.14 3.78
CA PHE A 451 22.50 -12.19 4.22
C PHE A 451 22.37 -11.89 5.72
N LEU A 452 21.49 -10.95 6.06
CA LEU A 452 21.12 -10.64 7.44
C LEU A 452 19.84 -11.39 7.82
N GLU A 453 19.88 -12.15 8.91
CA GLU A 453 18.73 -12.91 9.39
C GLU A 453 17.63 -12.02 9.96
N HIS A 454 16.38 -12.48 9.90
CA HIS A 454 15.21 -11.77 10.41
C HIS A 454 15.37 -11.34 11.89
N GLY A 455 16.00 -12.17 12.72
CA GLY A 455 16.28 -11.80 14.12
C GLY A 455 17.20 -10.59 14.24
N TYR A 456 18.24 -10.51 13.41
CA TYR A 456 19.15 -9.37 13.40
C TYR A 456 18.50 -8.12 12.79
N ARG A 457 17.66 -8.28 11.75
CA ARG A 457 16.89 -7.15 11.19
C ARG A 457 15.94 -6.54 12.22
N ARG A 458 15.23 -7.37 13.00
CA ARG A 458 14.37 -6.90 14.11
C ARG A 458 15.19 -6.21 15.21
N PHE A 459 16.39 -6.70 15.48
CA PHE A 459 17.31 -6.03 16.40
C PHE A 459 17.71 -4.64 15.89
N VAL A 460 18.09 -4.52 14.61
CA VAL A 460 18.42 -3.22 13.99
C VAL A 460 17.22 -2.27 14.01
N GLU A 461 16.03 -2.75 13.66
CA GLU A 461 14.80 -1.95 13.74
C GLU A 461 14.54 -1.44 15.17
N ARG A 462 14.63 -2.31 16.18
CA ARG A 462 14.47 -1.91 17.58
C ARG A 462 15.48 -0.84 17.97
N ARG A 463 16.75 -1.00 17.59
CA ARG A 463 17.80 -0.02 17.88
C ARG A 463 17.58 1.31 17.15
N LEU A 464 17.09 1.28 15.91
CA LEU A 464 16.73 2.50 15.17
C LEU A 464 15.64 3.26 15.93
N ARG A 465 14.64 2.55 16.46
CA ARG A 465 13.59 3.16 17.28
C ARG A 465 14.13 3.77 18.59
N GLU A 466 15.03 3.06 19.27
CA GLU A 466 15.63 3.53 20.52
C GLU A 466 16.50 4.79 20.33
N GLU A 467 17.22 4.92 19.21
CA GLU A 467 18.12 6.06 18.96
C GLU A 467 17.41 7.25 18.30
N PHE A 468 16.54 6.99 17.33
CA PHE A 468 15.96 8.03 16.47
C PHE A 468 14.45 8.22 16.66
N GLY A 469 13.79 7.42 17.49
CA GLY A 469 12.36 7.53 17.76
C GLY A 469 11.49 6.70 16.81
N PHE A 470 10.74 7.35 15.92
CA PHE A 470 9.71 6.72 15.07
C PHE A 470 8.49 6.18 15.83
N GLU A 471 8.10 6.88 16.89
CA GLU A 471 6.82 6.61 17.54
C GLU A 471 5.68 6.82 16.55
N GLY A 472 4.72 5.91 16.54
CA GLY A 472 3.54 5.98 15.68
C GLY A 472 3.76 5.69 14.20
N THR A 473 4.94 5.26 13.76
CA THR A 473 5.16 4.82 12.37
C THR A 473 5.77 3.42 12.23
N PRO A 474 5.37 2.64 11.21
CA PRO A 474 6.14 1.47 10.79
C PRO A 474 7.50 1.92 10.23
N ILE A 475 8.50 1.05 10.35
CA ILE A 475 9.82 1.22 9.73
C ILE A 475 10.00 0.08 8.74
N HIS A 476 10.42 0.39 7.52
CA HIS A 476 10.78 -0.64 6.53
C HIS A 476 12.29 -0.69 6.36
N ILE A 477 12.84 -1.90 6.42
CA ILE A 477 14.27 -2.14 6.23
C ILE A 477 14.45 -3.11 5.07
N SER A 478 15.01 -2.62 3.96
CA SER A 478 15.48 -3.46 2.86
C SER A 478 16.98 -3.74 3.04
N VAL A 479 17.43 -4.90 2.58
CA VAL A 479 18.84 -5.31 2.67
C VAL A 479 19.33 -5.69 1.29
N ARG A 480 20.39 -5.01 0.83
CA ARG A 480 21.13 -5.36 -0.39
C ARG A 480 22.42 -6.06 -0.02
N VAL A 481 22.63 -7.25 -0.56
CA VAL A 481 23.83 -8.04 -0.29
C VAL A 481 24.80 -7.83 -1.43
N ARG A 482 26.06 -7.51 -1.10
CA ARG A 482 27.11 -7.35 -2.10
C ARG A 482 27.27 -8.62 -2.93
N GLU A 483 27.11 -8.50 -4.24
CA GLU A 483 27.41 -9.61 -5.15
C GLU A 483 28.91 -9.92 -5.14
N LYS A 484 29.26 -11.21 -5.13
CA LYS A 484 30.66 -11.59 -5.32
C LYS A 484 30.97 -11.37 -6.80
N ARG A 485 31.72 -10.32 -7.13
CA ARG A 485 32.36 -10.20 -8.45
C ARG A 485 33.05 -11.53 -8.77
N GLY A 486 32.54 -12.23 -9.78
CA GLY A 486 33.21 -13.38 -10.34
C GLY A 486 34.62 -12.95 -10.70
N ARG A 487 35.63 -13.70 -10.23
CA ARG A 487 36.96 -13.59 -10.81
C ARG A 487 36.80 -13.94 -12.29
N ASN A 488 36.76 -12.92 -13.16
CA ASN A 488 37.04 -13.13 -14.57
C ASN A 488 38.39 -13.84 -14.61
N LYS A 489 38.35 -15.10 -15.04
CA LYS A 489 39.51 -15.97 -15.17
C LYS A 489 39.67 -16.32 -16.63
#